data_AF-A0A9D8KBF6-F1
#
_entry.id   AF-A0A9D8KBF6-F1
#
_cell.length_a   1.000
_cell.length_b   1.000
_cell.length_c   1.000
_cell.angle_alpha   90.00
_cell.angle_beta   90.00
_cell.angle_gamma   90.00
#
_symmetry.space_group_name_H-M   'P 1'
#
loop_
_entity.id
_entity.type
_entity.pdbx_description
1 polymer ?
#
loop_
_entity_poly.entity_id
_entity_poly.type
_entity_poly.pdbx_seq_one_letter_code
_entity_poly.pdbx_strand_id
1 'polypeptide(L)'
;IDSTSTASRKVLRDASGRAMAVTMLEASSSRMIATLGGLGILMLYMGFGTFALYSFGLTCQLPASMTAVTTFLMSGLSLFAPYVANKVSTALQPGIRNGNPPPAADPAPVAPAATPPSAKPLPPTPSSAPATPAAAAHPAAARPDSAATGASATLPSPPASPTPSAQATPSFGPALELIRTFEGFVDHAYPDPASGGEPWTIGYGFTTLAGQPVRQGETISRSQAETELRRQVADLDHHLGGTIPHWGEMTSNQRCALLDFAWNLGAEFYGDSADFATISRALRNRDWGQVPSALLLYCDPGTAVEAGLRRRRQAEADLWCQPEASDAAPSASRSVTAPFPNPLRVPYADQLAMADGQGWRECFSASSAMLAMFWGKEPNQNVYDTLRARYGDSTSSEAQLGALRSLGLQADFRTDGTPAMLKAEIDAGRPVAVGWLCDGPVSSPSGGGHWSVIIGYDATGFFIHDPYGNCDLVNGGYLSHDDGAGLHYSSTNWLPRWQVGGSGGWMLTCKA
;
A
#
# COMPACT_ATOMS: atom_id res chain seq x y z
N ILE A 1 -0.04 -18.63 31.98
CA ILE A 1 0.63 -18.24 33.24
C ILE A 1 1.90 -17.52 32.83
N ASP A 2 2.10 -16.34 33.40
CA ASP A 2 2.87 -15.19 32.93
C ASP A 2 4.29 -15.38 32.43
N SER A 3 4.64 -14.59 31.42
CA SER A 3 5.98 -14.00 31.27
C SER A 3 5.89 -12.59 30.67
N THR A 4 5.23 -11.69 31.39
CA THR A 4 5.36 -10.24 31.18
C THR A 4 6.80 -9.80 31.48
N SER A 5 7.53 -9.37 30.46
CA SER A 5 8.67 -8.45 30.62
C SER A 5 8.65 -7.46 29.46
N THR A 6 7.84 -6.42 29.61
CA THR A 6 7.81 -5.26 28.74
C THR A 6 9.07 -4.44 29.01
N ALA A 7 10.04 -4.44 28.09
CA ALA A 7 11.15 -3.50 28.12
C ALA A 7 10.63 -2.09 27.76
N SER A 8 10.17 -1.37 28.78
CA SER A 8 9.76 0.03 28.68
C SER A 8 11.00 0.90 28.45
N ARG A 9 11.11 1.53 27.27
CA ARG A 9 12.20 2.47 26.93
C ARG A 9 11.90 3.82 27.62
N LYS A 10 12.25 3.95 28.90
CA LYS A 10 12.08 5.15 29.70
C LYS A 10 13.11 6.22 29.30
N VAL A 11 12.68 7.34 28.76
CA VAL A 11 13.55 8.50 28.47
C VAL A 11 13.96 9.15 29.79
N LEU A 12 15.23 9.04 30.18
CA LEU A 12 15.78 9.75 31.34
C LEU A 12 16.08 11.20 30.95
N ARG A 13 15.46 12.16 31.66
CA ARG A 13 15.68 13.60 31.52
C ARG A 13 16.37 14.11 32.79
N ASP A 14 17.33 15.01 32.63
CA ASP A 14 17.95 15.68 33.79
C ASP A 14 16.99 16.69 34.44
N ALA A 15 17.39 17.28 35.57
CA ALA A 15 16.55 18.21 36.34
C ALA A 15 16.14 19.50 35.60
N SER A 16 16.65 19.74 34.38
CA SER A 16 16.30 20.86 33.50
C SER A 16 15.44 20.46 32.30
N GLY A 17 15.09 19.18 32.15
CA GLY A 17 14.13 18.70 31.17
C GLY A 17 14.68 18.41 29.77
N ARG A 18 16.00 18.48 29.57
CA ARG A 18 16.66 18.15 28.29
C ARG A 18 16.85 16.62 28.17
N ALA A 19 16.61 16.08 26.96
CA ALA A 19 16.77 14.65 26.70
C ALA A 19 18.26 14.27 26.66
N MET A 20 18.66 13.27 27.45
CA MET A 20 20.03 12.74 27.41
C MET A 20 20.11 11.59 26.40
N ALA A 21 21.04 11.66 25.44
CA ALA A 21 21.33 10.56 24.53
C ALA A 21 22.05 9.45 25.31
N VAL A 22 21.34 8.38 25.65
CA VAL A 22 21.92 7.17 26.21
C VAL A 22 22.16 6.20 25.06
N THR A 23 23.43 5.96 24.73
CA THR A 23 23.83 4.91 23.78
C THR A 23 23.41 3.55 24.34
N MET A 24 22.33 2.98 23.80
CA MET A 24 21.91 1.63 24.14
C MET A 24 22.64 0.61 23.24
N LEU A 25 23.23 -0.42 23.87
CA LEU A 25 23.74 -1.59 23.19
C LEU A 25 22.54 -2.44 22.73
N GLU A 26 22.23 -2.39 21.44
CA GLU A 26 21.24 -3.29 20.83
C GLU A 26 21.87 -4.65 20.50
N ALA A 27 21.16 -5.73 20.82
CA ALA A 27 21.61 -7.09 20.55
C ALA A 27 21.54 -7.37 19.04
N SER A 28 22.73 -7.42 18.44
CA SER A 28 22.95 -7.60 17.01
C SER A 28 22.40 -8.94 16.49
N SER A 29 21.36 -8.89 15.65
CA SER A 29 20.90 -10.01 14.81
C SER A 29 21.99 -10.47 13.83
N SER A 30 22.95 -9.60 13.47
CA SER A 30 24.12 -9.98 12.69
C SER A 30 25.12 -10.83 13.49
N ARG A 31 25.25 -10.63 14.82
CA ARG A 31 26.05 -11.49 15.70
C ARG A 31 25.42 -12.85 15.85
N MET A 32 24.10 -12.97 15.87
CA MET A 32 23.44 -14.27 15.93
C MET A 32 23.70 -15.07 14.65
N ILE A 33 23.51 -14.48 13.47
CA ILE A 33 23.81 -15.12 12.18
C ILE A 33 25.30 -15.44 12.06
N ALA A 34 26.18 -14.53 12.47
CA ALA A 34 27.63 -14.78 12.50
C ALA A 34 28.03 -15.86 13.51
N THR A 35 27.35 -15.96 14.65
CA THR A 35 27.60 -17.02 15.66
C THR A 35 27.12 -18.37 15.14
N LEU A 36 25.95 -18.44 14.52
CA LEU A 36 25.42 -19.66 13.92
C LEU A 36 26.26 -20.12 12.72
N GLY A 37 26.64 -19.19 11.84
CA GLY A 37 27.57 -19.46 10.73
C GLY A 37 28.95 -19.90 11.23
N GLY A 38 29.48 -19.24 12.26
CA GLY A 38 30.73 -19.63 12.92
C GLY A 38 30.67 -21.02 13.55
N LEU A 39 29.55 -21.37 14.18
CA LEU A 39 29.31 -22.70 14.75
C LEU A 39 29.26 -23.77 13.64
N GLY A 40 28.62 -23.47 12.51
CA GLY A 40 28.56 -24.37 11.35
C GLY A 40 29.94 -24.63 10.74
N ILE A 41 30.76 -23.58 10.56
CA ILE A 41 32.15 -23.72 10.12
C ILE A 41 32.96 -24.51 11.14
N LEU A 42 32.81 -24.23 12.44
CA LEU A 42 33.50 -24.97 13.49
C LEU A 42 33.14 -26.46 13.47
N MET A 43 31.86 -26.81 13.33
CA MET A 43 31.40 -28.19 13.21
C MET A 43 31.97 -28.89 11.97
N LEU A 44 32.09 -28.18 10.85
CA LEU A 44 32.73 -28.70 9.63
C LEU A 44 34.21 -29.03 9.88
N TYR A 45 34.95 -28.13 10.52
CA TYR A 45 36.37 -28.34 10.85
C TYR A 45 36.56 -29.49 11.85
N MET A 46 35.74 -29.54 12.91
CA MET A 46 35.78 -30.64 13.88
C MET A 46 35.40 -31.96 13.22
N GLY A 47 34.39 -32.00 12.35
CA GLY A 47 33.98 -33.20 11.62
C GLY A 47 35.11 -33.76 10.74
N PHE A 48 35.72 -32.91 9.90
CA PHE A 48 36.85 -33.34 9.06
C PHE A 48 38.09 -33.70 9.90
N GLY A 49 38.37 -32.95 10.98
CA GLY A 49 39.49 -33.22 11.88
C GLY A 49 39.33 -34.55 12.63
N THR A 50 38.15 -34.84 13.17
CA THR A 50 37.84 -36.12 13.81
C THR A 50 37.88 -37.26 12.81
N PHE A 51 37.37 -37.07 11.59
CA PHE A 51 37.48 -38.07 10.51
C PHE A 51 38.95 -38.35 10.15
N ALA A 52 39.79 -37.31 10.07
CA ALA A 52 41.22 -37.44 9.81
C ALA A 52 41.94 -38.22 10.92
N LEU A 53 41.69 -37.84 12.18
CA LEU A 53 42.31 -38.48 13.35
C LEU A 53 41.84 -39.93 13.54
N TYR A 54 40.55 -40.20 13.32
CA TYR A 54 40.00 -41.55 13.38
C TYR A 54 40.59 -42.45 12.29
N SER A 55 40.64 -41.95 11.05
CA SER A 55 41.23 -42.70 9.94
C SER A 55 42.72 -42.94 10.15
N PHE A 56 43.45 -41.93 10.63
CA PHE A 56 44.88 -42.04 10.94
C PHE A 56 45.13 -43.01 12.11
N GLY A 57 44.30 -42.99 13.16
CA GLY A 57 44.42 -43.91 14.30
C GLY A 57 44.21 -45.38 13.93
N LEU A 58 43.42 -45.65 12.88
CA LEU A 58 43.19 -47.01 12.38
C LEU A 58 44.19 -47.48 11.34
N THR A 59 44.71 -46.57 10.50
CA THR A 59 45.48 -46.94 9.30
C THR A 59 46.93 -46.45 9.31
N CYS A 60 47.30 -45.61 10.29
CA CYS A 60 48.56 -44.86 10.32
C CYS A 60 48.83 -44.04 9.03
N GLN A 61 47.78 -43.75 8.26
CA GLN A 61 47.84 -42.98 7.01
C GLN A 61 46.70 -41.96 6.98
N LEU A 62 46.96 -40.78 6.43
CA LEU A 62 45.90 -39.78 6.21
C LEU A 62 45.07 -40.19 4.98
N PRO A 63 43.73 -40.05 5.00
CA PRO A 63 42.89 -40.34 3.85
C PRO A 63 43.30 -39.54 2.61
N ALA A 64 43.32 -40.15 1.43
CA ALA A 64 43.62 -39.46 0.17
C ALA A 64 42.66 -38.28 -0.12
N SER A 65 41.46 -38.31 0.45
CA SER A 65 40.49 -37.22 0.39
C SER A 65 40.90 -35.97 1.17
N MET A 66 41.93 -36.03 2.03
CA MET A 66 42.40 -34.87 2.80
C MET A 66 42.95 -33.76 1.92
N THR A 67 43.53 -34.10 0.76
CA THR A 67 43.97 -33.07 -0.19
C THR A 67 42.77 -32.31 -0.75
N ALA A 68 41.70 -33.01 -1.14
CA ALA A 68 40.47 -32.38 -1.63
C ALA A 68 39.78 -31.52 -0.55
N VAL A 69 39.73 -32.02 0.70
CA VAL A 69 39.20 -31.26 1.84
C VAL A 69 40.04 -30.00 2.10
N THR A 70 41.37 -30.13 2.08
CA THR A 70 42.29 -28.98 2.29
C THR A 70 42.11 -27.94 1.18
N THR A 71 42.04 -28.37 -0.07
CA THR A 71 41.82 -27.48 -1.22
C THR A 71 40.46 -26.78 -1.13
N PHE A 72 39.40 -27.48 -0.73
CA PHE A 72 38.08 -26.90 -0.53
C PHE A 72 38.10 -25.81 0.56
N LEU A 73 38.69 -26.11 1.72
CA LEU A 73 38.77 -25.16 2.84
C LEU A 73 39.63 -23.93 2.48
N MET A 74 40.76 -24.11 1.81
CA MET A 74 41.62 -23.01 1.37
C MET A 74 40.97 -22.16 0.26
N SER A 75 40.22 -22.79 -0.66
CA SER A 75 39.49 -22.07 -1.70
C SER A 75 38.33 -21.25 -1.11
N GLY A 76 37.63 -21.80 -0.11
CA GLY A 76 36.57 -21.08 0.61
C GLY A 76 37.10 -19.85 1.36
N LEU A 77 38.33 -19.88 1.86
CA LEU A 77 38.98 -18.73 2.52
C LEU A 77 39.13 -17.52 1.59
N SER A 78 39.30 -17.75 0.28
CA SER A 78 39.44 -16.68 -0.72
C SER A 78 38.18 -15.81 -0.86
N LEU A 79 37.00 -16.37 -0.61
CA LEU A 79 35.73 -15.63 -0.62
C LEU A 79 35.66 -14.57 0.49
N PHE A 80 36.47 -14.71 1.54
CA PHE A 80 36.57 -13.75 2.63
C PHE A 80 37.71 -12.74 2.44
N ALA A 81 38.54 -12.88 1.41
CA ALA A 81 39.66 -11.95 1.16
C ALA A 81 39.21 -10.47 1.03
N PRO A 82 38.10 -10.13 0.34
CA PRO A 82 37.61 -8.75 0.29
C PRO A 82 37.19 -8.21 1.67
N TYR A 83 36.59 -9.07 2.51
CA TYR A 83 36.17 -8.71 3.86
C TYR A 83 37.35 -8.47 4.80
N VAL A 84 38.37 -9.34 4.75
CA VAL A 84 39.61 -9.19 5.53
C VAL A 84 40.38 -7.95 5.11
N ALA A 85 40.49 -7.69 3.79
CA ALA A 85 41.13 -6.49 3.27
C ALA A 85 40.44 -5.21 3.76
N ASN A 86 39.10 -5.18 3.77
CA ASN A 86 38.34 -4.05 4.26
C ASN A 86 38.55 -3.83 5.78
N LYS A 87 38.52 -4.89 6.59
CA LYS A 87 38.77 -4.84 8.05
C LYS A 87 40.19 -4.38 8.40
N VAL A 88 41.20 -4.87 7.68
CA VAL A 88 42.61 -4.46 7.87
C VAL A 88 42.80 -3.00 7.46
N SER A 89 42.16 -2.56 6.37
CA SER A 89 42.15 -1.14 5.96
C SER A 89 41.50 -0.24 7.01
N THR A 90 40.44 -0.69 7.68
CA THR A 90 39.81 0.06 8.79
C THR A 90 40.72 0.10 10.03
N ALA A 91 41.46 -0.97 10.31
CA ALA A 91 42.35 -1.05 11.49
C ALA A 91 43.65 -0.26 11.32
N LEU A 92 44.07 0.01 10.08
CA LEU A 92 45.29 0.77 9.75
C LEU A 92 45.05 2.27 9.58
N GLN A 93 43.79 2.74 9.65
CA GLN A 93 43.50 4.18 9.73
C GLN A 93 43.92 4.74 11.10
N PRO A 94 44.77 5.79 11.17
CA PRO A 94 45.12 6.43 12.44
C PRO A 94 43.88 7.03 13.10
N GLY A 95 43.59 6.58 14.32
CA GLY A 95 42.36 6.91 15.04
C GLY A 95 42.22 8.39 15.40
N ILE A 96 41.14 9.01 14.96
CA ILE A 96 40.58 10.17 15.64
C ILE A 96 39.76 9.63 16.82
N ARG A 97 40.31 9.83 18.02
CA ARG A 97 39.70 9.47 19.31
C ARG A 97 38.39 10.23 19.52
N ASN A 98 37.37 9.51 19.97
CA ASN A 98 36.20 10.09 20.64
C ASN A 98 36.66 10.91 21.85
N GLY A 99 36.56 12.23 21.74
CA GLY A 99 36.58 13.17 22.85
C GLY A 99 35.36 14.07 22.71
N ASN A 100 34.68 14.36 23.83
CA ASN A 100 33.58 15.33 23.87
C ASN A 100 33.95 16.62 23.12
N PRO A 101 33.00 17.25 22.39
CA PRO A 101 33.27 18.56 21.80
C PRO A 101 33.54 19.58 22.93
N PRO A 102 34.54 20.46 22.78
CA PRO A 102 34.76 21.54 23.73
C PRO A 102 33.56 22.51 23.73
N PRO A 103 33.25 23.15 24.87
CA PRO A 103 32.19 24.16 24.91
C PRO A 103 32.50 25.29 23.93
N ALA A 104 31.47 25.74 23.21
CA ALA A 104 31.56 26.83 22.25
C ALA A 104 32.17 28.07 22.91
N ALA A 105 33.17 28.65 22.25
CA ALA A 105 33.74 29.93 22.62
C ALA A 105 32.70 31.05 22.43
N ASP A 106 32.68 32.00 23.35
CA ASP A 106 31.79 33.17 23.35
C ASP A 106 31.88 33.95 22.02
N PRO A 107 30.75 34.44 21.49
CA PRO A 107 30.77 35.35 20.36
C PRO A 107 31.34 36.72 20.79
N ALA A 108 32.41 37.15 20.12
CA ALA A 108 32.97 38.49 20.24
C ALA A 108 31.96 39.58 19.77
N PRO A 109 32.04 40.80 20.31
CA PRO A 109 30.96 41.80 20.22
C PRO A 109 30.84 42.43 18.83
N VAL A 110 29.59 42.58 18.39
CA VAL A 110 29.20 43.30 17.15
C VAL A 110 29.21 44.81 17.42
N ALA A 111 29.92 45.56 16.57
CA ALA A 111 29.93 47.03 16.55
C ALA A 111 28.62 47.62 15.96
N PRO A 112 28.20 48.84 16.34
CA PRO A 112 26.83 49.29 16.18
C PRO A 112 26.46 49.81 14.78
N ALA A 113 25.16 49.74 14.53
CA ALA A 113 24.45 50.00 13.28
C ALA A 113 24.54 51.45 12.77
N ALA A 114 24.55 51.59 11.43
CA ALA A 114 24.16 52.80 10.73
C ALA A 114 22.79 52.60 10.06
N THR A 115 21.90 53.56 10.32
CA THR A 115 20.49 53.66 9.93
C THR A 115 20.29 53.89 8.42
N PRO A 116 19.21 53.34 7.82
CA PRO A 116 18.57 53.92 6.64
C PRO A 116 17.19 54.55 6.97
N PRO A 117 16.71 55.50 6.14
CA PRO A 117 15.63 56.43 6.49
C PRO A 117 14.20 55.94 6.15
N SER A 118 13.24 56.64 6.75
CA SER A 118 11.79 56.41 6.76
C SER A 118 11.04 56.51 5.42
N ALA A 119 9.88 55.85 5.43
CA ALA A 119 8.90 55.58 4.36
C ALA A 119 8.17 56.78 3.72
N LYS A 120 7.64 56.54 2.50
CA LYS A 120 6.34 57.03 1.98
C LYS A 120 5.93 56.26 0.67
N PRO A 121 4.67 56.33 0.18
CA PRO A 121 3.75 55.18 0.09
C PRO A 121 3.45 54.64 -1.33
N LEU A 122 2.76 53.49 -1.36
CA LEU A 122 2.35 52.65 -2.48
C LEU A 122 1.50 53.33 -3.59
N PRO A 123 1.57 52.84 -4.84
CA PRO A 123 0.37 52.44 -5.58
C PRO A 123 0.53 51.06 -6.30
N PRO A 124 -0.54 50.49 -6.92
CA PRO A 124 -0.89 49.07 -6.78
C PRO A 124 -0.29 48.09 -7.83
N THR A 125 -0.52 46.82 -7.51
CA THR A 125 -0.14 45.55 -8.16
C THR A 125 -0.62 45.38 -9.63
N PRO A 126 -0.13 44.35 -10.35
CA PRO A 126 -0.76 43.02 -10.26
C PRO A 126 0.22 41.86 -10.04
N SER A 127 -0.25 40.91 -9.25
CA SER A 127 0.38 39.65 -8.85
C SER A 127 -0.02 38.53 -9.81
N SER A 128 0.91 37.62 -10.13
CA SER A 128 0.63 36.31 -10.73
C SER A 128 0.92 35.22 -9.69
N ALA A 129 -0.12 34.54 -9.20
CA ALA A 129 -0.05 33.38 -8.31
C ALA A 129 -0.31 32.07 -9.08
N PRO A 130 0.21 30.91 -8.62
CA PRO A 130 -0.16 29.59 -9.12
C PRO A 130 -1.42 29.03 -8.42
N ALA A 131 -2.09 28.11 -9.12
CA ALA A 131 -3.45 27.64 -8.86
C ALA A 131 -3.63 26.69 -7.67
N THR A 132 -4.76 26.84 -6.97
CA THR A 132 -5.30 26.04 -5.85
C THR A 132 -6.40 25.09 -6.37
N PRO A 133 -6.58 23.88 -5.82
CA PRO A 133 -7.74 23.05 -6.15
C PRO A 133 -9.00 23.57 -5.44
N ALA A 134 -10.10 23.65 -6.18
CA ALA A 134 -11.38 24.20 -5.72
C ALA A 134 -12.35 23.07 -5.34
N ALA A 135 -12.66 22.96 -4.05
CA ALA A 135 -13.88 22.32 -3.56
C ALA A 135 -14.89 23.44 -3.26
N ALA A 136 -16.05 23.42 -3.91
CA ALA A 136 -17.14 24.35 -3.62
C ALA A 136 -17.96 23.82 -2.44
N ALA A 137 -17.99 24.58 -1.35
CA ALA A 137 -18.85 24.34 -0.20
C ALA A 137 -20.24 24.94 -0.45
N HIS A 138 -21.28 24.11 -0.33
CA HIS A 138 -22.65 24.53 -0.01
C HIS A 138 -22.89 24.31 1.49
N PRO A 139 -23.66 25.18 2.18
CA PRO A 139 -23.66 25.24 3.63
C PRO A 139 -24.40 24.06 4.27
N ALA A 140 -23.70 23.30 5.11
CA ALA A 140 -24.25 22.21 5.90
C ALA A 140 -25.22 22.72 6.97
N ALA A 141 -26.46 22.24 6.94
CA ALA A 141 -27.46 22.50 7.98
C ALA A 141 -27.16 21.65 9.24
N ALA A 142 -27.11 22.31 10.39
CA ALA A 142 -26.91 21.70 11.70
C ALA A 142 -28.08 20.77 12.10
N ARG A 143 -27.78 19.58 12.63
CA ARG A 143 -28.73 18.64 13.26
C ARG A 143 -28.73 18.83 14.80
N PRO A 144 -29.88 18.75 15.49
CA PRO A 144 -29.94 18.73 16.95
C PRO A 144 -30.07 17.30 17.53
N ASP A 145 -29.48 17.13 18.72
CA ASP A 145 -29.60 15.97 19.63
C ASP A 145 -31.01 15.76 20.18
N SER A 146 -31.37 14.51 20.52
CA SER A 146 -32.33 14.19 21.59
C SER A 146 -32.28 12.71 22.02
N ALA A 147 -32.34 12.49 23.34
CA ALA A 147 -32.26 11.19 24.02
C ALA A 147 -33.63 10.69 24.57
N ALA A 148 -33.76 9.35 24.59
CA ALA A 148 -34.48 8.45 25.52
C ALA A 148 -36.02 8.53 25.76
N THR A 149 -36.76 7.41 25.57
CA THR A 149 -37.26 6.48 26.64
C THR A 149 -38.36 5.49 26.16
N GLY A 150 -38.22 4.19 26.52
CA GLY A 150 -39.25 3.29 27.11
C GLY A 150 -40.35 2.61 26.28
N ALA A 151 -40.32 1.26 26.21
CA ALA A 151 -41.36 0.28 26.65
C ALA A 151 -41.62 -0.93 25.70
N SER A 152 -41.65 -2.13 26.31
CA SER A 152 -41.85 -3.46 25.73
C SER A 152 -43.30 -3.82 25.35
N ALA A 153 -43.48 -4.71 24.37
CA ALA A 153 -44.51 -5.77 24.37
C ALA A 153 -44.16 -6.91 23.37
N THR A 154 -44.48 -8.15 23.74
CA THR A 154 -44.06 -9.41 23.08
C THR A 154 -45.27 -10.22 22.58
N LEU A 155 -45.02 -11.06 21.54
CA LEU A 155 -45.69 -12.31 21.08
C LEU A 155 -46.73 -12.19 19.94
N PRO A 156 -46.98 -13.26 19.12
CA PRO A 156 -46.16 -14.41 18.67
C PRO A 156 -46.21 -14.72 17.13
N SER A 157 -45.32 -15.59 16.61
CA SER A 157 -45.32 -16.22 15.25
C SER A 157 -46.29 -17.44 15.17
N PRO A 158 -46.61 -18.15 14.03
CA PRO A 158 -45.79 -18.49 12.81
C PRO A 158 -46.66 -18.69 11.49
N PRO A 159 -46.33 -19.50 10.43
CA PRO A 159 -45.06 -20.08 9.91
C PRO A 159 -44.73 -19.87 8.39
N ALA A 160 -43.42 -19.94 8.08
CA ALA A 160 -42.66 -20.49 6.94
C ALA A 160 -43.05 -20.25 5.44
N SER A 161 -42.11 -19.64 4.69
CA SER A 161 -41.73 -19.95 3.29
C SER A 161 -40.42 -19.22 2.90
N PRO A 162 -39.76 -19.60 1.78
CA PRO A 162 -38.49 -20.32 1.72
C PRO A 162 -37.21 -19.46 1.93
N THR A 163 -36.12 -20.13 2.28
CA THR A 163 -34.76 -19.61 2.47
C THR A 163 -34.27 -18.73 1.30
N PRO A 164 -33.79 -17.49 1.51
CA PRO A 164 -33.11 -16.75 0.46
C PRO A 164 -31.71 -17.33 0.24
N SER A 165 -31.35 -17.54 -1.04
CA SER A 165 -29.98 -17.79 -1.48
C SER A 165 -29.02 -16.75 -0.89
N ALA A 166 -27.82 -17.20 -0.53
CA ALA A 166 -26.72 -16.36 -0.07
C ALA A 166 -26.52 -15.17 -1.03
N GLN A 167 -26.89 -13.97 -0.58
CA GLN A 167 -26.65 -12.75 -1.31
C GLN A 167 -25.14 -12.47 -1.30
N ALA A 168 -24.54 -12.36 -2.49
CA ALA A 168 -23.19 -11.84 -2.64
C ALA A 168 -23.12 -10.45 -2.00
N THR A 169 -22.15 -10.24 -1.12
CA THR A 169 -21.90 -8.94 -0.51
C THR A 169 -21.63 -7.91 -1.63
N PRO A 170 -22.32 -6.76 -1.68
CA PRO A 170 -22.08 -5.76 -2.73
C PRO A 170 -20.64 -5.27 -2.68
N SER A 171 -19.93 -5.33 -3.81
CA SER A 171 -18.58 -4.81 -3.95
C SER A 171 -18.65 -3.31 -4.26
N PHE A 172 -18.39 -2.46 -3.26
CA PHE A 172 -18.37 -1.00 -3.42
C PHE A 172 -17.10 -0.46 -4.12
N GLY A 173 -16.30 -1.34 -4.74
CA GLY A 173 -15.02 -0.99 -5.36
C GLY A 173 -15.07 0.23 -6.30
N PRO A 174 -16.01 0.29 -7.25
CA PRO A 174 -16.12 1.44 -8.16
C PRO A 174 -16.43 2.77 -7.47
N ALA A 175 -17.30 2.79 -6.45
CA ALA A 175 -17.60 4.01 -5.69
C ALA A 175 -16.36 4.53 -4.96
N LEU A 176 -15.61 3.63 -4.31
CA LEU A 176 -14.38 3.98 -3.61
C LEU A 176 -13.35 4.59 -4.57
N GLU A 177 -13.24 4.09 -5.80
CA GLU A 177 -12.32 4.63 -6.80
C GLU A 177 -12.70 6.04 -7.27
N LEU A 178 -13.99 6.29 -7.52
CA LEU A 178 -14.48 7.63 -7.88
C LEU A 178 -14.23 8.63 -6.74
N ILE A 179 -14.61 8.29 -5.51
CA ILE A 179 -14.44 9.17 -4.35
C ILE A 179 -12.96 9.53 -4.17
N ARG A 180 -12.04 8.55 -4.21
CA ARG A 180 -10.60 8.81 -4.11
C ARG A 180 -10.10 9.76 -5.20
N THR A 181 -10.58 9.58 -6.43
CA THR A 181 -10.14 10.35 -7.59
C THR A 181 -10.57 11.81 -7.49
N PHE A 182 -11.79 12.07 -7.01
CA PHE A 182 -12.35 13.42 -6.97
C PHE A 182 -12.06 14.17 -5.67
N GLU A 183 -12.03 13.49 -4.52
CA GLU A 183 -11.74 14.14 -3.23
C GLU A 183 -10.23 14.31 -3.01
N GLY A 184 -9.42 13.36 -3.49
CA GLY A 184 -8.01 13.28 -3.13
C GLY A 184 -7.80 12.94 -1.65
N PHE A 185 -6.54 12.70 -1.25
CA PHE A 185 -6.19 12.35 0.12
C PHE A 185 -5.44 13.50 0.79
N VAL A 186 -5.91 13.90 1.98
CA VAL A 186 -5.20 14.85 2.86
C VAL A 186 -4.96 14.19 4.21
N ASP A 187 -3.70 14.13 4.65
CA ASP A 187 -3.26 13.42 5.85
C ASP A 187 -3.48 14.19 7.17
N HIS A 188 -3.89 15.46 7.09
CA HIS A 188 -4.10 16.35 8.23
C HIS A 188 -5.45 17.07 8.12
N ALA A 189 -6.03 17.39 9.28
CA ALA A 189 -7.27 18.15 9.35
C ALA A 189 -7.07 19.58 8.83
N TYR A 190 -7.90 20.00 7.87
CA TYR A 190 -7.94 21.35 7.32
C TYR A 190 -9.33 21.97 7.50
N PRO A 191 -9.44 23.30 7.67
CA PRO A 191 -10.72 23.96 7.87
C PRO A 191 -11.46 24.12 6.54
N ASP A 192 -12.79 24.16 6.59
CA ASP A 192 -13.61 24.47 5.42
C ASP A 192 -13.24 25.87 4.85
N PRO A 193 -13.00 26.00 3.53
CA PRO A 193 -12.59 27.27 2.92
C PRO A 193 -13.61 28.41 3.09
N ALA A 194 -14.89 28.11 3.26
CA ALA A 194 -15.94 29.11 3.39
C ALA A 194 -16.11 29.58 4.85
N SER A 195 -15.91 28.70 5.84
CA SER A 195 -16.04 29.05 7.27
C SER A 195 -14.72 29.48 7.93
N GLY A 196 -13.57 29.03 7.41
CA GLY A 196 -12.26 29.23 8.03
C GLY A 196 -12.09 28.53 9.39
N GLY A 197 -13.01 27.62 9.73
CA GLY A 197 -13.08 26.92 11.01
C GLY A 197 -13.81 25.59 10.88
N GLU A 198 -14.74 25.28 11.79
CA GLU A 198 -15.57 24.07 11.69
C GLU A 198 -16.53 24.12 10.47
N PRO A 199 -16.88 22.97 9.86
CA PRO A 199 -16.33 21.64 10.13
C PRO A 199 -14.90 21.49 9.61
N TRP A 200 -14.07 20.75 10.33
CA TRP A 200 -12.76 20.34 9.84
C TRP A 200 -12.92 19.13 8.93
N THR A 201 -12.08 19.06 7.89
CA THR A 201 -12.08 17.98 6.91
C THR A 201 -10.73 17.29 6.90
N ILE A 202 -10.72 15.95 6.74
CA ILE A 202 -9.50 15.14 6.71
C ILE A 202 -9.69 13.91 5.80
N GLY A 203 -8.61 13.32 5.30
CA GLY A 203 -8.65 12.10 4.50
C GLY A 203 -9.28 12.35 3.13
N TYR A 204 -10.28 11.54 2.78
CA TYR A 204 -11.04 11.63 1.51
C TYR A 204 -12.31 12.49 1.66
N GLY A 205 -12.20 13.62 2.36
CA GLY A 205 -13.34 14.52 2.62
C GLY A 205 -14.14 14.23 3.90
N PHE A 206 -13.57 13.50 4.86
CA PHE A 206 -14.26 13.17 6.11
C PHE A 206 -14.42 14.40 7.00
N THR A 207 -15.64 14.67 7.44
CA THR A 207 -15.95 15.64 8.50
C THR A 207 -16.18 14.99 9.86
N THR A 208 -16.28 13.66 9.88
CA THR A 208 -16.34 12.84 11.09
C THR A 208 -15.43 11.63 10.95
N LEU A 209 -14.80 11.21 12.05
CA LEU A 209 -14.04 9.97 12.17
C LEU A 209 -14.67 9.12 13.28
N ALA A 210 -15.04 7.88 12.98
CA ALA A 210 -15.70 6.99 13.94
C ALA A 210 -16.92 7.63 14.63
N GLY A 211 -17.67 8.48 13.92
CA GLY A 211 -18.86 9.17 14.42
C GLY A 211 -18.58 10.41 15.28
N GLN A 212 -17.33 10.86 15.40
CA GLN A 212 -16.96 12.10 16.09
C GLN A 212 -16.52 13.17 15.07
N PRO A 213 -16.87 14.46 15.25
CA PRO A 213 -16.38 15.52 14.39
C PRO A 213 -14.85 15.58 14.38
N VAL A 214 -14.27 15.78 13.19
CA VAL A 214 -12.83 15.98 13.02
C VAL A 214 -12.42 17.26 13.74
N ARG A 215 -11.24 17.24 14.36
CA ARG A 215 -10.72 18.37 15.15
C ARG A 215 -9.41 18.89 14.57
N GLN A 216 -9.14 20.17 14.86
CA GLN A 216 -7.87 20.79 14.52
C GLN A 216 -6.69 19.99 15.06
N GLY A 217 -5.72 19.69 14.18
CA GLY A 217 -4.50 18.96 14.54
C GLY A 217 -4.62 17.45 14.49
N GLU A 218 -5.80 16.90 14.15
CA GLU A 218 -5.92 15.48 13.83
C GLU A 218 -5.13 15.14 12.55
N THR A 219 -4.53 13.96 12.55
CA THR A 219 -3.85 13.37 11.40
C THR A 219 -4.40 11.97 11.18
N ILE A 220 -4.43 11.52 9.93
CA ILE A 220 -4.90 10.20 9.56
C ILE A 220 -3.91 9.58 8.58
N SER A 221 -3.55 8.31 8.80
CA SER A 221 -2.78 7.59 7.80
C SER A 221 -3.66 7.27 6.59
N ARG A 222 -3.06 7.10 5.40
CA ARG A 222 -3.80 6.66 4.22
C ARG A 222 -4.55 5.33 4.48
N SER A 223 -3.95 4.38 5.20
CA SER A 223 -4.61 3.11 5.54
C SER A 223 -5.81 3.26 6.48
N GLN A 224 -5.73 4.17 7.45
CA GLN A 224 -6.86 4.53 8.31
C GLN A 224 -7.96 5.22 7.50
N ALA A 225 -7.58 6.13 6.61
CA ALA A 225 -8.50 6.80 5.71
C ALA A 225 -9.19 5.83 4.73
N GLU A 226 -8.47 4.83 4.22
CA GLU A 226 -9.04 3.77 3.39
C GLU A 226 -10.07 2.91 4.15
N THR A 227 -9.75 2.58 5.41
CA THR A 227 -10.65 1.82 6.28
C THR A 227 -11.90 2.64 6.59
N GLU A 228 -11.71 3.91 6.92
CA GLU A 228 -12.81 4.82 7.22
C GLU A 228 -13.67 5.12 6.00
N LEU A 229 -13.07 5.28 4.81
CA LEU A 229 -13.80 5.45 3.54
C LEU A 229 -14.73 4.27 3.29
N ARG A 230 -14.23 3.04 3.42
CA ARG A 230 -15.05 1.83 3.24
C ARG A 230 -16.20 1.76 4.23
N ARG A 231 -15.95 2.14 5.48
CA ARG A 231 -16.96 2.16 6.54
C ARG A 231 -18.06 3.18 6.24
N GLN A 232 -17.69 4.43 5.91
CA GLN A 232 -18.65 5.49 5.63
C GLN A 232 -19.44 5.24 4.34
N VAL A 233 -18.82 4.65 3.31
CA VAL A 233 -19.54 4.23 2.09
C VAL A 233 -20.54 3.12 2.37
N ALA A 234 -20.21 2.17 3.26
CA ALA A 234 -21.16 1.14 3.68
C ALA A 234 -22.34 1.72 4.49
N ASP A 235 -22.07 2.68 5.39
CA ASP A 235 -23.14 3.40 6.11
C ASP A 235 -24.04 4.17 5.14
N LEU A 236 -23.45 4.79 4.11
CA LEU A 236 -24.16 5.52 3.07
C LEU A 236 -25.04 4.60 2.22
N ASP A 237 -24.54 3.42 1.83
CA ASP A 237 -25.35 2.40 1.13
C ASP A 237 -26.54 1.95 1.95
N HIS A 238 -26.35 1.71 3.25
CA HIS A 238 -27.45 1.36 4.15
C HIS A 238 -28.48 2.49 4.25
N HIS A 239 -28.04 3.75 4.35
CA HIS A 239 -28.93 4.90 4.39
C HIS A 239 -29.72 5.06 3.08
N LEU A 240 -29.04 5.08 1.92
CA LEU A 240 -29.70 5.23 0.62
C LEU A 240 -30.62 4.04 0.30
N GLY A 241 -30.25 2.82 0.72
CA GLY A 241 -31.10 1.65 0.59
C GLY A 241 -32.39 1.71 1.43
N GLY A 242 -32.40 2.51 2.49
CA GLY A 242 -33.59 2.78 3.29
C GLY A 242 -34.47 3.91 2.75
N THR A 243 -33.93 4.80 1.91
CA THR A 243 -34.64 6.00 1.44
C THR A 243 -35.08 5.90 -0.03
N ILE A 244 -34.25 5.33 -0.90
CA ILE A 244 -34.50 5.27 -2.35
C ILE A 244 -35.30 4.01 -2.69
N PRO A 245 -36.48 4.13 -3.35
CA PRO A 245 -37.26 2.98 -3.76
C PRO A 245 -36.51 2.20 -4.84
N HIS A 246 -36.72 0.88 -4.88
CA HIS A 246 -36.09 -0.02 -5.85
C HIS A 246 -34.55 -0.08 -5.76
N TRP A 247 -33.93 0.40 -4.67
CA TRP A 247 -32.47 0.32 -4.46
C TRP A 247 -31.92 -1.10 -4.65
N GLY A 248 -32.64 -2.11 -4.13
CA GLY A 248 -32.27 -3.51 -4.28
C GLY A 248 -32.44 -4.09 -5.69
N GLU A 249 -33.15 -3.40 -6.58
CA GLU A 249 -33.27 -3.77 -8.01
C GLU A 249 -32.15 -3.15 -8.85
N MET A 250 -31.43 -2.16 -8.30
CA MET A 250 -30.32 -1.50 -8.98
C MET A 250 -29.09 -2.39 -9.04
N THR A 251 -28.32 -2.22 -10.10
CA THR A 251 -27.01 -2.83 -10.23
C THR A 251 -26.02 -2.28 -9.18
N SER A 252 -25.00 -3.03 -8.84
CA SER A 252 -23.82 -2.61 -8.07
C SER A 252 -23.20 -1.34 -8.66
N ASN A 253 -23.08 -1.25 -9.99
CA ASN A 253 -22.55 -0.05 -10.64
C ASN A 253 -23.49 1.16 -10.48
N GLN A 254 -24.80 0.94 -10.63
CA GLN A 254 -25.81 1.99 -10.41
C GLN A 254 -25.80 2.50 -8.96
N ARG A 255 -25.76 1.58 -7.99
CA ARG A 255 -25.60 1.93 -6.57
C ARG A 255 -24.30 2.68 -6.33
N CYS A 256 -23.18 2.21 -6.90
CA CYS A 256 -21.88 2.88 -6.75
C CYS A 256 -21.86 4.30 -7.32
N ALA A 257 -22.52 4.55 -8.46
CA ALA A 257 -22.65 5.89 -9.01
C ALA A 257 -23.44 6.82 -8.08
N LEU A 258 -24.54 6.33 -7.49
CA LEU A 258 -25.32 7.11 -6.52
C LEU A 258 -24.59 7.31 -5.18
N LEU A 259 -23.72 6.38 -4.78
CA LEU A 259 -22.87 6.53 -3.60
C LEU A 259 -21.85 7.66 -3.77
N ASP A 260 -21.16 7.76 -4.92
CA ASP A 260 -20.25 8.89 -5.18
C ASP A 260 -21.00 10.22 -5.31
N PHE A 261 -22.17 10.21 -5.96
CA PHE A 261 -23.03 11.39 -6.08
C PHE A 261 -23.48 11.90 -4.71
N ALA A 262 -23.95 11.00 -3.84
CA ALA A 262 -24.36 11.30 -2.47
C ALA A 262 -23.18 11.71 -1.58
N TRP A 263 -21.98 11.19 -1.82
CA TRP A 263 -20.77 11.63 -1.12
C TRP A 263 -20.50 13.12 -1.39
N ASN A 264 -20.65 13.55 -2.64
CA ASN A 264 -20.36 14.92 -3.04
C ASN A 264 -21.42 15.94 -2.60
N LEU A 265 -22.71 15.62 -2.76
CA LEU A 265 -23.81 16.56 -2.56
C LEU A 265 -24.56 16.35 -1.24
N GLY A 266 -24.28 15.26 -0.54
CA GLY A 266 -24.96 14.84 0.67
C GLY A 266 -25.96 13.70 0.44
N ALA A 267 -26.16 12.91 1.49
CA ALA A 267 -27.00 11.71 1.46
C ALA A 267 -28.51 12.00 1.28
N GLU A 268 -28.94 13.24 1.58
CA GLU A 268 -30.36 13.65 1.59
C GLU A 268 -30.83 14.20 0.22
N PHE A 269 -30.14 13.86 -0.87
CA PHE A 269 -30.52 14.31 -2.21
C PHE A 269 -31.85 13.71 -2.68
N TYR A 270 -32.21 12.51 -2.22
CA TYR A 270 -33.44 11.84 -2.64
C TYR A 270 -34.65 12.31 -1.82
N GLY A 271 -35.69 12.80 -2.49
CA GLY A 271 -36.93 13.21 -1.82
C GLY A 271 -37.75 14.20 -2.64
N ASP A 272 -38.51 15.06 -1.95
CA ASP A 272 -39.36 16.10 -2.57
C ASP A 272 -38.68 17.48 -2.64
N SER A 273 -37.34 17.53 -2.47
CA SER A 273 -36.58 18.77 -2.68
C SER A 273 -36.66 19.22 -4.15
N ALA A 274 -36.92 20.51 -4.35
CA ALA A 274 -37.00 21.10 -5.69
C ALA A 274 -35.66 20.99 -6.44
N ASP A 275 -34.54 21.09 -5.72
CA ASP A 275 -33.19 21.03 -6.31
C ASP A 275 -32.86 19.64 -6.86
N PHE A 276 -33.47 18.59 -6.29
CA PHE A 276 -33.27 17.19 -6.67
C PHE A 276 -34.45 16.54 -7.39
N ALA A 277 -35.44 17.33 -7.81
CA ALA A 277 -36.70 16.81 -8.34
C ALA A 277 -36.52 15.91 -9.58
N THR A 278 -35.56 16.22 -10.46
CA THR A 278 -35.35 15.46 -11.70
C THR A 278 -34.77 14.07 -11.41
N ILE A 279 -33.69 13.98 -10.63
CA ILE A 279 -33.09 12.69 -10.27
C ILE A 279 -34.01 11.88 -9.34
N SER A 280 -34.64 12.53 -8.35
CA SER A 280 -35.58 11.88 -7.45
C SER A 280 -36.78 11.29 -8.18
N ARG A 281 -37.34 12.00 -9.16
CA ARG A 281 -38.41 11.48 -10.02
C ARG A 281 -37.95 10.30 -10.87
N ALA A 282 -36.77 10.39 -11.49
CA ALA A 282 -36.23 9.30 -12.30
C ALA A 282 -36.04 8.02 -11.48
N LEU A 283 -35.50 8.15 -10.26
CA LEU A 283 -35.32 7.03 -9.34
C LEU A 283 -36.66 6.46 -8.85
N ARG A 284 -37.60 7.34 -8.46
CA ARG A 284 -38.94 6.97 -8.00
C ARG A 284 -39.76 6.21 -9.04
N ASN A 285 -39.68 6.63 -10.30
CA ASN A 285 -40.46 6.07 -11.40
C ASN A 285 -39.77 4.89 -12.10
N ARG A 286 -38.57 4.50 -11.66
CA ARG A 286 -37.76 3.46 -12.31
C ARG A 286 -37.31 3.82 -13.73
N ASP A 287 -37.19 5.12 -14.02
CA ASP A 287 -36.73 5.67 -15.30
C ASP A 287 -35.19 5.61 -15.42
N TRP A 288 -34.62 4.41 -15.33
CA TRP A 288 -33.16 4.19 -15.27
C TRP A 288 -32.37 4.82 -16.40
N GLY A 289 -32.94 4.89 -17.60
CA GLY A 289 -32.30 5.54 -18.76
C GLY A 289 -32.15 7.05 -18.61
N GLN A 290 -32.94 7.69 -17.74
CA GLN A 290 -32.92 9.13 -17.52
C GLN A 290 -31.94 9.56 -16.42
N VAL A 291 -31.50 8.64 -15.56
CA VAL A 291 -30.60 8.95 -14.43
C VAL A 291 -29.25 9.53 -14.89
N PRO A 292 -28.56 8.99 -15.91
CA PRO A 292 -27.30 9.57 -16.39
C PRO A 292 -27.42 11.05 -16.81
N SER A 293 -28.49 11.38 -17.51
CA SER A 293 -28.75 12.77 -17.93
C SER A 293 -29.14 13.65 -16.74
N ALA A 294 -29.82 13.09 -15.73
CA ALA A 294 -30.16 13.81 -14.51
C ALA A 294 -28.91 14.15 -13.67
N LEU A 295 -27.92 13.24 -13.56
CA LEU A 295 -26.66 13.49 -12.86
C LEU A 295 -25.92 14.71 -13.43
N LEU A 296 -25.90 14.86 -14.75
CA LEU A 296 -25.23 15.97 -15.44
C LEU A 296 -25.85 17.35 -15.18
N LEU A 297 -27.04 17.43 -14.57
CA LEU A 297 -27.65 18.70 -14.17
C LEU A 297 -26.93 19.35 -12.96
N TYR A 298 -26.17 18.57 -12.19
CA TYR A 298 -25.54 18.98 -10.95
C TYR A 298 -24.05 19.34 -11.14
N CYS A 299 -23.81 20.36 -11.96
CA CYS A 299 -22.46 20.83 -12.33
C CYS A 299 -22.18 22.30 -11.97
N ASP A 300 -23.09 23.01 -11.29
CA ASP A 300 -22.97 24.45 -10.96
C ASP A 300 -22.49 25.36 -12.12
N PRO A 301 -23.30 25.53 -13.19
CA PRO A 301 -22.90 26.28 -14.38
C PRO A 301 -22.46 27.72 -14.09
N GLY A 302 -21.35 28.15 -14.69
CA GLY A 302 -20.80 29.49 -14.56
C GLY A 302 -19.88 29.69 -13.35
N THR A 303 -19.61 28.63 -12.57
CA THR A 303 -18.68 28.67 -11.43
C THR A 303 -17.29 28.14 -11.80
N ALA A 304 -16.28 28.46 -10.99
CA ALA A 304 -14.92 27.95 -11.19
C ALA A 304 -14.81 26.42 -11.02
N VAL A 305 -15.78 25.78 -10.34
CA VAL A 305 -15.80 24.33 -10.10
C VAL A 305 -16.55 23.54 -11.17
N GLU A 306 -17.24 24.22 -12.10
CA GLU A 306 -18.11 23.57 -13.09
C GLU A 306 -17.40 22.47 -13.88
N ALA A 307 -16.19 22.75 -14.35
CA ALA A 307 -15.41 21.78 -15.12
C ALA A 307 -15.05 20.53 -14.29
N GLY A 308 -14.82 20.69 -12.99
CA GLY A 308 -14.55 19.59 -12.06
C GLY A 308 -15.81 18.74 -11.84
N LEU A 309 -16.91 19.39 -11.48
CA LEU A 309 -18.19 18.72 -11.23
C LEU A 309 -18.71 18.02 -12.49
N ARG A 310 -18.60 18.65 -13.67
CA ARG A 310 -18.99 18.04 -14.95
C ARG A 310 -18.22 16.74 -15.23
N ARG A 311 -16.92 16.69 -14.95
CA ARG A 311 -16.13 15.46 -15.08
C ARG A 311 -16.59 14.39 -14.10
N ARG A 312 -16.90 14.77 -12.87
CA ARG A 312 -17.43 13.85 -11.84
C ARG A 312 -18.77 13.27 -12.23
N ARG A 313 -19.75 14.12 -12.57
CA ARG A 313 -21.08 13.70 -13.02
C ARG A 313 -21.04 12.83 -14.27
N GLN A 314 -20.10 13.08 -15.20
CA GLN A 314 -19.89 12.22 -16.36
C GLN A 314 -19.37 10.83 -15.96
N ALA A 315 -18.39 10.75 -15.04
CA ALA A 315 -17.85 9.47 -14.58
C ALA A 315 -18.90 8.63 -13.82
N GLU A 316 -19.75 9.27 -13.01
CA GLU A 316 -20.90 8.62 -12.36
C GLU A 316 -21.92 8.13 -13.39
N ALA A 317 -22.25 8.96 -14.39
CA ALA A 317 -23.17 8.60 -15.48
C ALA A 317 -22.63 7.44 -16.33
N ASP A 318 -21.34 7.43 -16.63
CA ASP A 318 -20.68 6.36 -17.35
C ASP A 318 -20.71 5.06 -16.53
N LEU A 319 -20.41 5.13 -15.24
CA LEU A 319 -20.50 3.99 -14.32
C LEU A 319 -21.94 3.44 -14.26
N TRP A 320 -22.95 4.30 -14.15
CA TRP A 320 -24.36 3.90 -14.16
C TRP A 320 -24.75 3.10 -15.41
N CYS A 321 -24.19 3.45 -16.57
CA CYS A 321 -24.48 2.80 -17.84
C CYS A 321 -23.69 1.50 -18.06
N GLN A 322 -22.70 1.21 -17.21
CA GLN A 322 -21.90 -0.01 -17.36
C GLN A 322 -22.74 -1.25 -17.03
N PRO A 323 -22.72 -2.28 -17.90
CA PRO A 323 -23.39 -3.54 -17.60
C PRO A 323 -22.79 -4.17 -16.35
N GLU A 324 -23.64 -4.79 -15.53
CA GLU A 324 -23.21 -5.71 -14.48
C GLU A 324 -22.32 -6.80 -15.08
N ALA A 325 -21.19 -7.07 -14.45
CA ALA A 325 -20.47 -8.30 -14.69
C ALA A 325 -21.35 -9.45 -14.17
N SER A 326 -22.28 -9.94 -14.99
CA SER A 326 -23.19 -11.00 -14.59
C SER A 326 -22.42 -12.29 -14.31
N ASP A 327 -22.82 -13.00 -13.24
CA ASP A 327 -22.48 -14.40 -12.93
C ASP A 327 -22.91 -15.36 -14.07
N ALA A 328 -22.22 -15.32 -15.20
CA ALA A 328 -22.33 -16.32 -16.24
C ALA A 328 -21.25 -17.40 -15.99
N ALA A 329 -21.70 -18.56 -15.54
CA ALA A 329 -20.89 -19.78 -15.48
C ALA A 329 -20.22 -20.08 -16.85
N PRO A 330 -19.02 -20.68 -16.85
CA PRO A 330 -18.18 -20.74 -18.04
C PRO A 330 -18.73 -21.79 -19.01
N SER A 331 -19.03 -21.38 -20.25
CA SER A 331 -19.26 -22.33 -21.34
C SER A 331 -18.46 -21.95 -22.58
N ALA A 332 -17.45 -22.80 -22.80
CA ALA A 332 -16.86 -23.23 -24.06
C ALA A 332 -16.63 -22.21 -25.19
N SER A 333 -15.33 -22.02 -25.45
CA SER A 333 -14.71 -21.73 -26.74
C SER A 333 -15.22 -20.52 -27.52
N ARG A 334 -14.52 -19.40 -27.35
CA ARG A 334 -14.09 -18.61 -28.51
C ARG A 334 -12.75 -17.93 -28.25
N SER A 335 -11.74 -18.47 -28.92
CA SER A 335 -10.50 -17.77 -29.24
C SER A 335 -10.85 -16.57 -30.14
N VAL A 336 -10.65 -15.36 -29.63
CA VAL A 336 -9.83 -14.24 -30.18
C VAL A 336 -10.09 -13.02 -29.28
N THR A 337 -9.11 -12.79 -28.41
CA THR A 337 -8.64 -11.57 -27.74
C THR A 337 -9.49 -10.29 -27.83
N ALA A 338 -10.28 -10.02 -26.79
CA ALA A 338 -10.31 -8.66 -26.26
C ALA A 338 -9.04 -8.51 -25.39
N PRO A 339 -8.20 -7.48 -25.59
CA PRO A 339 -7.04 -7.29 -24.72
C PRO A 339 -7.56 -7.05 -23.30
N PHE A 340 -7.04 -7.81 -22.34
CA PHE A 340 -7.23 -7.50 -20.94
C PHE A 340 -6.81 -6.03 -20.68
N PRO A 341 -7.46 -5.33 -19.74
CA PRO A 341 -7.08 -3.95 -19.44
C PRO A 341 -5.60 -3.87 -19.10
N ASN A 342 -4.92 -2.86 -19.63
CA ASN A 342 -3.51 -2.61 -19.36
C ASN A 342 -3.40 -1.16 -18.85
N PRO A 343 -3.19 -0.94 -17.55
CA PRO A 343 -2.90 -1.94 -16.51
C PRO A 343 -4.11 -2.80 -16.08
N LEU A 344 -3.82 -4.01 -15.61
CA LEU A 344 -4.76 -4.93 -14.97
C LEU A 344 -5.24 -4.35 -13.63
N ARG A 345 -6.50 -4.63 -13.28
CA ARG A 345 -7.10 -4.21 -12.00
C ARG A 345 -6.73 -5.18 -10.88
N VAL A 346 -5.49 -5.09 -10.42
CA VAL A 346 -4.97 -5.93 -9.32
C VAL A 346 -5.24 -5.22 -7.98
N PRO A 347 -5.80 -5.90 -6.97
CA PRO A 347 -5.93 -5.32 -5.65
C PRO A 347 -4.55 -5.10 -5.03
N TYR A 348 -4.31 -3.92 -4.45
CA TYR A 348 -3.04 -3.56 -3.83
C TYR A 348 -2.95 -4.04 -2.37
N ALA A 349 -1.76 -4.48 -1.97
CA ALA A 349 -1.42 -4.80 -0.59
C ALA A 349 -0.16 -4.04 -0.16
N ASP A 350 -0.25 -3.35 0.96
CA ASP A 350 0.85 -2.61 1.58
C ASP A 350 1.50 -3.51 2.65
N GLN A 351 2.77 -3.88 2.46
CA GLN A 351 3.45 -4.76 3.40
C GLN A 351 3.71 -4.09 4.76
N LEU A 352 3.74 -2.76 4.84
CA LEU A 352 3.97 -2.02 6.09
C LEU A 352 2.68 -1.78 6.88
N ALA A 353 1.52 -2.01 6.26
CA ALA A 353 0.23 -1.88 6.93
C ALA A 353 -0.10 -3.05 7.88
N MET A 354 0.76 -4.07 7.95
CA MET A 354 0.54 -5.25 8.80
C MET A 354 0.82 -4.93 10.27
N ALA A 355 -0.10 -5.35 11.15
CA ALA A 355 -0.08 -5.01 12.57
C ALA A 355 0.98 -5.75 13.40
N ASP A 356 1.70 -6.71 12.82
CA ASP A 356 2.65 -7.57 13.51
C ASP A 356 4.10 -7.02 13.51
N GLY A 357 4.33 -5.90 12.82
CA GLY A 357 5.63 -5.23 12.74
C GLY A 357 6.68 -5.97 11.88
N GLN A 358 6.28 -6.98 11.10
CA GLN A 358 7.18 -7.74 10.23
C GLN A 358 7.21 -7.26 8.78
N GLY A 359 6.56 -6.14 8.46
CA GLY A 359 6.47 -5.62 7.10
C GLY A 359 7.81 -5.47 6.35
N TRP A 360 8.94 -5.28 7.04
CA TRP A 360 10.28 -5.15 6.42
C TRP A 360 10.73 -6.37 5.59
N ARG A 361 10.08 -7.53 5.74
CA ARG A 361 10.44 -8.81 5.10
C ARG A 361 9.28 -9.46 4.35
N GLU A 362 8.17 -8.76 4.18
CA GLU A 362 6.91 -9.33 3.68
C GLU A 362 6.64 -9.04 2.20
N CYS A 363 7.54 -8.35 1.50
CA CYS A 363 7.37 -8.00 0.08
C CYS A 363 6.92 -9.18 -0.79
N PHE A 364 7.49 -10.37 -0.59
CA PHE A 364 7.12 -11.55 -1.36
C PHE A 364 5.74 -12.10 -0.98
N SER A 365 5.39 -12.06 0.31
CA SER A 365 4.07 -12.48 0.80
C SER A 365 2.98 -11.51 0.35
N ALA A 366 3.21 -10.21 0.49
CA ALA A 366 2.33 -9.15 0.00
C ALA A 366 2.13 -9.25 -1.53
N SER A 367 3.20 -9.46 -2.29
CA SER A 367 3.12 -9.66 -3.75
C SER A 367 2.31 -10.91 -4.12
N SER A 368 2.50 -12.02 -3.41
CA SER A 368 1.75 -13.26 -3.66
C SER A 368 0.29 -13.14 -3.22
N ALA A 369 0.01 -12.41 -2.15
CA ALA A 369 -1.35 -12.06 -1.74
C ALA A 369 -2.07 -11.25 -2.81
N MET A 370 -1.41 -10.26 -3.43
CA MET A 370 -1.99 -9.51 -4.57
C MET A 370 -2.39 -10.42 -5.74
N LEU A 371 -1.59 -11.45 -6.04
CA LEU A 371 -1.96 -12.45 -7.04
C LEU A 371 -3.18 -13.28 -6.61
N ALA A 372 -3.23 -13.73 -5.35
CA ALA A 372 -4.37 -14.49 -4.82
C ALA A 372 -5.67 -13.67 -4.80
N MET A 373 -5.57 -12.39 -4.42
CA MET A 373 -6.69 -11.43 -4.43
C MET A 373 -7.20 -11.17 -5.84
N PHE A 374 -6.29 -11.01 -6.82
CA PHE A 374 -6.67 -10.82 -8.22
C PHE A 374 -7.53 -11.97 -8.76
N TRP A 375 -7.21 -13.21 -8.38
CA TRP A 375 -7.99 -14.39 -8.75
C TRP A 375 -9.22 -14.65 -7.86
N GLY A 376 -9.53 -13.73 -6.93
CA GLY A 376 -10.65 -13.85 -6.00
C GLY A 376 -10.51 -15.03 -5.04
N LYS A 377 -9.29 -15.52 -4.80
CA LYS A 377 -9.03 -16.67 -3.92
C LYS A 377 -8.83 -16.29 -2.47
N GLU A 378 -8.39 -15.07 -2.21
CA GLU A 378 -8.23 -14.52 -0.87
C GLU A 378 -8.73 -13.08 -0.81
N PRO A 379 -9.30 -12.62 0.32
CA PRO A 379 -9.89 -11.29 0.42
C PRO A 379 -8.87 -10.20 0.79
N ASN A 380 -7.74 -10.55 1.40
CA ASN A 380 -6.68 -9.62 1.79
C ASN A 380 -5.37 -10.34 2.18
N GLN A 381 -4.30 -9.56 2.36
CA GLN A 381 -2.98 -10.07 2.75
C GLN A 381 -2.97 -10.84 4.07
N ASN A 382 -3.67 -10.40 5.12
CA ASN A 382 -3.66 -11.08 6.42
C ASN A 382 -4.16 -12.53 6.33
N VAL A 383 -5.21 -12.77 5.54
CA VAL A 383 -5.76 -14.12 5.36
C VAL A 383 -4.78 -14.98 4.56
N TYR A 384 -4.21 -14.42 3.49
CA TYR A 384 -3.17 -15.09 2.71
C TYR A 384 -1.94 -15.44 3.57
N ASP A 385 -1.47 -14.54 4.42
CA ASP A 385 -0.31 -14.75 5.27
C ASP A 385 -0.56 -15.84 6.32
N THR A 386 -1.78 -15.91 6.85
CA THR A 386 -2.21 -16.98 7.75
C THR A 386 -2.22 -18.34 7.05
N LEU A 387 -2.62 -18.39 5.77
CA LEU A 387 -2.56 -19.61 4.95
C LEU A 387 -1.11 -19.99 4.64
N ARG A 388 -0.31 -19.04 4.16
CA ARG A 388 1.09 -19.22 3.76
C ARG A 388 1.98 -19.67 4.91
N ALA A 389 1.69 -19.23 6.14
CA ALA A 389 2.37 -19.69 7.35
C ALA A 389 2.34 -21.22 7.57
N ARG A 390 1.39 -21.93 6.96
CA ARG A 390 1.32 -23.41 7.01
C ARG A 390 2.38 -24.08 6.14
N TYR A 391 2.89 -23.38 5.14
CA TYR A 391 3.83 -23.90 4.14
C TYR A 391 5.28 -23.48 4.41
N GLY A 392 5.50 -22.35 5.09
CA GLY A 392 6.84 -21.90 5.45
C GLY A 392 6.92 -20.40 5.65
N ASP A 393 8.14 -19.86 5.63
CA ASP A 393 8.45 -18.45 5.88
C ASP A 393 8.00 -17.49 4.75
N SER A 394 7.77 -16.21 5.07
CA SER A 394 7.34 -15.18 4.10
C SER A 394 8.31 -14.98 2.94
N THR A 395 9.59 -15.28 3.14
CA THR A 395 10.64 -15.12 2.12
C THR A 395 10.88 -16.37 1.25
N SER A 396 10.24 -17.50 1.55
CA SER A 396 10.43 -18.76 0.82
C SER A 396 9.53 -18.87 -0.41
N SER A 397 10.13 -19.11 -1.58
CA SER A 397 9.39 -19.34 -2.82
C SER A 397 8.49 -20.57 -2.75
N GLU A 398 8.93 -21.63 -2.08
CA GLU A 398 8.18 -22.87 -1.89
C GLU A 398 6.96 -22.65 -1.01
N ALA A 399 7.07 -21.80 0.02
CA ALA A 399 5.94 -21.44 0.87
C ALA A 399 4.87 -20.67 0.09
N GLN A 400 5.28 -19.71 -0.75
CA GLN A 400 4.37 -18.95 -1.60
C GLN A 400 3.69 -19.83 -2.66
N LEU A 401 4.45 -20.69 -3.33
CA LEU A 401 3.92 -21.65 -4.29
C LEU A 401 2.95 -22.63 -3.63
N GLY A 402 3.27 -23.15 -2.45
CA GLY A 402 2.41 -24.05 -1.68
C GLY A 402 1.08 -23.40 -1.32
N ALA A 403 1.11 -22.15 -0.84
CA ALA A 403 -0.09 -21.39 -0.50
C ALA A 403 -0.96 -21.13 -1.73
N LEU A 404 -0.40 -20.58 -2.81
CA LEU A 404 -1.14 -20.30 -4.04
C LEU A 404 -1.74 -21.57 -4.67
N ARG A 405 -0.99 -22.68 -4.68
CA ARG A 405 -1.50 -23.96 -5.20
C ARG A 405 -2.60 -24.56 -4.33
N SER A 406 -2.54 -24.34 -3.01
CA SER A 406 -3.61 -24.77 -2.10
C SER A 406 -4.93 -24.05 -2.34
N LEU A 407 -4.88 -22.83 -2.91
CA LEU A 407 -6.04 -22.06 -3.36
C LEU A 407 -6.59 -22.52 -4.73
N GLY A 408 -6.00 -23.58 -5.30
CA GLY A 408 -6.34 -24.12 -6.60
C GLY A 408 -5.70 -23.37 -7.77
N LEU A 409 -4.73 -22.49 -7.53
CA LEU A 409 -4.05 -21.75 -8.59
C LEU A 409 -2.86 -22.55 -9.13
N GLN A 410 -2.64 -22.48 -10.44
CA GLN A 410 -1.43 -22.98 -11.07
C GLN A 410 -0.34 -21.90 -10.94
N ALA A 411 0.49 -22.01 -9.90
CA ALA A 411 1.61 -21.11 -9.64
C ALA A 411 2.95 -21.72 -10.04
N ASP A 412 3.80 -20.95 -10.71
CA ASP A 412 5.15 -21.34 -11.14
C ASP A 412 6.16 -20.22 -10.87
N PHE A 413 7.35 -20.59 -10.38
CA PHE A 413 8.44 -19.67 -10.08
C PHE A 413 9.64 -19.99 -10.97
N ARG A 414 10.18 -18.95 -11.58
CA ARG A 414 11.32 -19.06 -12.49
C ARG A 414 12.28 -17.90 -12.32
N THR A 415 13.53 -18.12 -12.69
CA THR A 415 14.63 -17.15 -12.58
C THR A 415 15.25 -16.80 -13.93
N ASP A 416 14.60 -17.21 -15.02
CA ASP A 416 15.03 -17.00 -16.40
C ASP A 416 14.02 -16.12 -17.17
N GLY A 417 13.29 -15.25 -16.45
CA GLY A 417 12.26 -14.38 -17.00
C GLY A 417 12.80 -13.34 -17.98
N THR A 418 12.00 -13.00 -18.99
CA THR A 418 12.31 -11.97 -19.99
C THR A 418 11.20 -10.93 -20.08
N PRO A 419 11.49 -9.70 -20.56
CA PRO A 419 10.45 -8.68 -20.74
C PRO A 419 9.32 -9.14 -21.66
N ALA A 420 9.62 -9.97 -22.65
CA ALA A 420 8.63 -10.56 -23.55
C ALA A 420 7.68 -11.51 -22.80
N MET A 421 8.19 -12.30 -21.86
CA MET A 421 7.37 -13.18 -21.02
C MET A 421 6.46 -12.37 -20.10
N LEU A 422 6.96 -11.30 -19.47
CA LEU A 422 6.13 -10.41 -18.66
C LEU A 422 4.97 -9.82 -19.48
N LYS A 423 5.27 -9.29 -20.66
CA LYS A 423 4.26 -8.74 -21.57
C LYS A 423 3.24 -9.81 -21.99
N ALA A 424 3.69 -11.02 -22.32
CA ALA A 424 2.80 -12.12 -22.68
C ALA A 424 1.86 -12.57 -21.53
N GLU A 425 2.33 -12.50 -20.28
CA GLU A 425 1.47 -12.76 -19.11
C GLU A 425 0.40 -11.66 -18.97
N ILE A 426 0.80 -10.38 -19.06
CA ILE A 426 -0.11 -9.24 -18.99
C ILE A 426 -1.12 -9.24 -20.13
N ASP A 427 -0.68 -9.47 -21.37
CA ASP A 427 -1.54 -9.58 -22.56
C ASP A 427 -2.55 -10.72 -22.44
N ALA A 428 -2.22 -11.72 -21.61
CA ALA A 428 -3.09 -12.83 -21.30
C ALA A 428 -3.82 -12.68 -19.96
N GLY A 429 -3.84 -11.47 -19.39
CA GLY A 429 -4.65 -11.09 -18.25
C GLY A 429 -4.10 -11.54 -16.90
N ARG A 430 -2.80 -11.85 -16.82
CA ARG A 430 -2.19 -12.43 -15.62
C ARG A 430 -1.14 -11.49 -15.04
N PRO A 431 -1.36 -10.94 -13.84
CA PRO A 431 -0.34 -10.18 -13.16
C PRO A 431 0.80 -11.11 -12.72
N VAL A 432 1.99 -10.54 -12.60
CA VAL A 432 3.22 -11.32 -12.34
C VAL A 432 3.94 -10.73 -11.15
N ALA A 433 4.20 -11.54 -10.12
CA ALA A 433 5.09 -11.14 -9.04
C ALA A 433 6.54 -11.25 -9.52
N VAL A 434 7.36 -10.23 -9.30
CA VAL A 434 8.73 -10.13 -9.80
C VAL A 434 9.68 -9.82 -8.65
N GLY A 435 10.80 -10.54 -8.58
CA GLY A 435 11.89 -10.28 -7.64
C GLY A 435 13.01 -9.48 -8.31
N TRP A 436 13.53 -8.43 -7.69
CA TRP A 436 14.55 -7.53 -8.26
C TRP A 436 15.38 -6.82 -7.18
N LEU A 437 16.48 -6.15 -7.56
CA LEU A 437 17.39 -5.47 -6.62
C LEU A 437 17.03 -3.99 -6.41
N CYS A 438 16.59 -3.62 -5.20
CA CYS A 438 16.15 -2.26 -4.89
C CYS A 438 17.27 -1.30 -4.49
N ASP A 439 18.46 -1.77 -4.11
CA ASP A 439 19.55 -0.91 -3.64
C ASP A 439 20.61 -0.64 -4.70
N GLY A 440 21.44 0.38 -4.46
CA GLY A 440 22.54 0.76 -5.32
C GLY A 440 22.10 1.44 -6.63
N PRO A 441 23.05 2.07 -7.34
CA PRO A 441 22.73 2.80 -8.57
C PRO A 441 22.33 1.85 -9.70
N VAL A 442 21.58 2.35 -10.69
CA VAL A 442 21.15 1.58 -11.88
C VAL A 442 22.33 0.93 -12.63
N SER A 443 23.51 1.55 -12.59
CA SER A 443 24.73 1.01 -13.21
C SER A 443 25.36 -0.14 -12.43
N SER A 444 24.99 -0.32 -11.17
CA SER A 444 25.48 -1.40 -10.29
C SER A 444 24.44 -1.73 -9.21
N PRO A 445 23.27 -2.31 -9.59
CA PRO A 445 22.25 -2.70 -8.63
C PRO A 445 22.78 -3.70 -7.60
N SER A 446 22.32 -3.57 -6.36
CA SER A 446 22.82 -4.34 -5.22
C SER A 446 21.73 -4.53 -4.16
N GLY A 447 22.07 -5.12 -3.01
CA GLY A 447 21.16 -5.26 -1.88
C GLY A 447 20.45 -6.60 -1.82
N GLY A 448 19.47 -6.69 -0.90
CA GLY A 448 18.57 -7.82 -0.80
C GLY A 448 17.55 -7.82 -1.94
N GLY A 449 17.04 -9.00 -2.30
CA GLY A 449 15.96 -9.10 -3.29
C GLY A 449 14.66 -8.52 -2.74
N HIS A 450 14.01 -7.68 -3.52
CA HIS A 450 12.69 -7.10 -3.27
C HIS A 450 11.66 -7.67 -4.23
N TRP A 451 10.40 -7.76 -3.80
CA TRP A 451 9.31 -8.31 -4.60
C TRP A 451 8.20 -7.30 -4.82
N SER A 452 7.74 -7.20 -6.06
CA SER A 452 6.61 -6.36 -6.48
C SER A 452 5.75 -7.09 -7.50
N VAL A 453 4.62 -6.50 -7.92
CA VAL A 453 3.70 -7.11 -8.91
C VAL A 453 3.58 -6.23 -10.14
N ILE A 454 3.91 -6.77 -11.31
CA ILE A 454 3.63 -6.14 -12.59
C ILE A 454 2.16 -6.32 -12.90
N ILE A 455 1.49 -5.20 -13.16
CA ILE A 455 0.07 -5.12 -13.50
C ILE A 455 -0.14 -4.64 -14.93
N GLY A 456 0.87 -4.04 -15.56
CA GLY A 456 0.74 -3.49 -16.90
C GLY A 456 2.08 -3.13 -17.52
N TYR A 457 2.05 -2.67 -18.76
CA TYR A 457 3.23 -2.12 -19.44
C TYR A 457 2.85 -1.13 -20.53
N ASP A 458 3.82 -0.31 -20.93
CA ASP A 458 3.73 0.50 -22.14
C ASP A 458 5.05 0.44 -22.94
N ALA A 459 5.24 1.36 -23.89
CA ALA A 459 6.46 1.43 -24.70
C ALA A 459 7.72 1.78 -23.88
N THR A 460 7.56 2.39 -22.72
CA THR A 460 8.63 3.00 -21.93
C THR A 460 8.91 2.27 -20.62
N GLY A 461 7.97 1.49 -20.09
CA GLY A 461 8.07 0.91 -18.75
C GLY A 461 6.99 -0.12 -18.42
N PHE A 462 6.94 -0.45 -17.14
CA PHE A 462 5.97 -1.35 -16.53
C PHE A 462 5.17 -0.61 -15.46
N PHE A 463 3.88 -0.90 -15.37
CA PHE A 463 3.04 -0.49 -14.24
C PHE A 463 3.17 -1.54 -13.14
N ILE A 464 3.51 -1.11 -11.93
CA ILE A 464 3.92 -1.97 -10.82
C ILE A 464 3.18 -1.59 -9.54
N HIS A 465 2.68 -2.61 -8.84
CA HIS A 465 2.35 -2.51 -7.41
C HIS A 465 3.59 -2.92 -6.61
N ASP A 466 4.24 -1.93 -6.02
CA ASP A 466 5.38 -2.10 -5.14
C ASP A 466 4.91 -2.07 -3.68
N PRO A 467 4.85 -3.21 -2.98
CA PRO A 467 4.26 -3.27 -1.65
C PRO A 467 5.05 -2.48 -0.59
N TYR A 468 6.30 -2.08 -0.87
CA TYR A 468 7.13 -1.30 0.05
C TYR A 468 7.13 0.20 -0.27
N GLY A 469 6.68 0.60 -1.46
CA GLY A 469 6.56 2.01 -1.87
C GLY A 469 7.33 2.37 -3.14
N ASN A 470 7.52 3.67 -3.37
CA ASN A 470 8.15 4.18 -4.57
C ASN A 470 9.68 4.17 -4.51
N CYS A 471 10.29 3.32 -5.33
CA CYS A 471 11.73 3.15 -5.38
C CYS A 471 12.40 4.17 -6.30
N ASP A 472 13.51 4.76 -5.83
CA ASP A 472 14.44 5.50 -6.68
C ASP A 472 15.20 4.51 -7.56
N LEU A 473 14.68 4.28 -8.77
CA LEU A 473 15.31 3.35 -9.70
C LEU A 473 16.68 3.81 -10.20
N VAL A 474 17.07 5.08 -10.03
CA VAL A 474 18.37 5.60 -10.50
C VAL A 474 19.43 5.40 -9.44
N ASN A 475 19.18 5.81 -8.20
CA ASN A 475 20.17 5.77 -7.11
C ASN A 475 20.03 4.52 -6.23
N GLY A 476 18.88 3.86 -6.26
CA GLY A 476 18.49 2.79 -5.34
C GLY A 476 17.88 3.34 -4.06
N GLY A 477 17.16 2.48 -3.34
CA GLY A 477 16.40 2.84 -2.14
C GLY A 477 15.01 3.39 -2.44
N TYR A 478 14.29 3.83 -1.41
CA TYR A 478 12.90 4.26 -1.52
C TYR A 478 12.74 5.74 -1.21
N LEU A 479 12.02 6.43 -2.10
CA LEU A 479 11.66 7.84 -1.96
C LEU A 479 10.52 8.01 -0.94
N SER A 480 9.60 7.06 -0.93
CA SER A 480 8.40 7.03 -0.10
C SER A 480 7.92 5.59 0.07
N HIS A 481 7.12 5.35 1.11
CA HIS A 481 6.65 4.02 1.50
C HIS A 481 5.11 3.90 1.46
N ASP A 482 4.41 4.93 1.02
CA ASP A 482 2.96 5.12 1.11
C ASP A 482 2.28 5.29 -0.27
N ASP A 483 3.04 5.23 -1.36
CA ASP A 483 2.62 5.46 -2.74
C ASP A 483 2.95 4.29 -3.69
N GLY A 484 3.08 3.06 -3.16
CA GLY A 484 3.48 1.86 -3.91
C GLY A 484 2.49 1.36 -4.99
N ALA A 485 1.27 1.88 -5.03
CA ALA A 485 0.22 1.36 -5.88
C ALA A 485 0.25 1.95 -7.31
N GLY A 486 0.67 1.14 -8.29
CA GLY A 486 0.43 1.44 -9.71
C GLY A 486 1.50 2.36 -10.30
N LEU A 487 2.69 2.32 -9.71
CA LEU A 487 3.85 3.08 -10.10
C LEU A 487 4.29 2.73 -11.51
N HIS A 488 4.74 3.73 -12.26
CA HIS A 488 5.34 3.51 -13.57
C HIS A 488 6.86 3.43 -13.45
N TYR A 489 7.41 2.24 -13.62
CA TYR A 489 8.85 1.99 -13.56
C TYR A 489 9.42 1.88 -14.97
N SER A 490 10.28 2.83 -15.33
CA SER A 490 10.89 2.87 -16.67
C SER A 490 11.72 1.61 -16.95
N SER A 491 11.60 1.06 -18.15
CA SER A 491 12.35 -0.13 -18.58
C SER A 491 13.86 0.12 -18.50
N THR A 492 14.30 1.33 -18.83
CA THR A 492 15.71 1.74 -18.78
C THR A 492 16.32 1.57 -17.40
N ASN A 493 15.58 1.92 -16.34
CA ASN A 493 16.11 1.90 -14.97
C ASN A 493 15.76 0.62 -14.20
N TRP A 494 14.63 0.00 -14.51
CA TRP A 494 14.17 -1.18 -13.77
C TRP A 494 14.75 -2.49 -14.33
N LEU A 495 14.86 -2.66 -15.65
CA LEU A 495 15.37 -3.91 -16.23
C LEU A 495 16.78 -4.29 -15.76
N PRO A 496 17.75 -3.37 -15.60
CA PRO A 496 19.07 -3.73 -15.04
C PRO A 496 19.00 -4.29 -13.62
N ARG A 497 17.97 -3.91 -12.85
CA ARG A 497 17.73 -4.37 -11.47
C ARG A 497 17.02 -5.72 -11.41
N TRP A 498 16.20 -6.01 -12.43
CA TRP A 498 15.48 -7.28 -12.56
C TRP A 498 16.33 -8.37 -13.24
N GLN A 499 17.08 -8.01 -14.29
CA GLN A 499 17.95 -8.88 -15.09
C GLN A 499 19.43 -8.66 -14.74
N VAL A 500 19.77 -8.87 -13.47
CA VAL A 500 21.09 -8.54 -12.92
C VAL A 500 22.20 -9.25 -13.70
N GLY A 501 23.14 -8.47 -14.26
CA GLY A 501 24.27 -9.01 -15.03
C GLY A 501 23.88 -9.73 -16.32
N GLY A 502 22.68 -9.48 -16.87
CA GLY A 502 22.19 -10.16 -18.07
C GLY A 502 21.65 -11.57 -17.83
N SER A 503 21.50 -11.97 -16.55
CA SER A 503 20.73 -13.15 -16.18
C SER A 503 19.23 -12.91 -16.42
N GLY A 504 18.44 -13.98 -16.48
CA GLY A 504 16.98 -13.81 -16.56
C GLY A 504 16.42 -13.33 -15.22
N GLY A 505 15.25 -12.71 -15.26
CA GLY A 505 14.64 -12.12 -14.08
C GLY A 505 13.84 -13.13 -13.26
N TRP A 506 13.75 -12.88 -11.95
CA TRP A 506 12.88 -13.64 -11.05
C TRP A 506 11.42 -13.27 -11.30
N MET A 507 10.58 -14.26 -11.58
CA MET A 507 9.14 -14.06 -11.70
C MET A 507 8.36 -15.26 -11.17
N LEU A 508 7.24 -14.96 -10.52
CA LEU A 508 6.23 -15.92 -10.11
C LEU A 508 4.95 -15.62 -10.90
N THR A 509 4.53 -16.59 -11.70
CA THR A 509 3.30 -16.53 -12.48
C THR A 509 2.20 -17.33 -11.81
N CYS A 510 0.96 -16.92 -12.03
CA CYS A 510 -0.19 -17.54 -11.42
C CYS A 510 -1.39 -17.48 -12.36
N LYS A 511 -2.07 -18.62 -12.56
CA LYS A 511 -3.31 -18.71 -13.35
C LYS A 511 -4.35 -19.57 -12.64
N ALA A 512 -5.61 -19.16 -12.69
CA ALA A 512 -6.74 -19.89 -12.12
C ALA A 512 -7.17 -21.09 -12.98
#